data_AF-A0A352CM51-F1
#
_entry.id   AF-A0A352CM51-F1
#
_cell.length_a   1.000
_cell.length_b   1.000
_cell.length_c   1.000
_cell.angle_alpha   90.00
_cell.angle_beta   90.00
_cell.angle_gamma   90.00
#
_symmetry.space_group_name_H-M   'P 1'
#
loop_
_entity.id
_entity.type
_entity.pdbx_description
1 polymer ?
#
loop_
_entity_poly.entity_id
_entity_poly.type
_entity_poly.pdbx_seq_one_letter_code
_entity_poly.pdbx_strand_id
1 'polypeptide(L)'
;VQTVLILLCSYVLIYSFVVLAAVLTGHGAVTLAASGVLTMGLLIYELLFEAYGTSFFMSKYDTLDIDKVAWLSPFTALADMIDTPGSRKYIYYYMTGNYVAAVTGLIVAAALFILCMVLIKKRPAESAGKAMAFEITKPVVKVFIMVPVALAFGLMFPSISNSNVYRWLVFGIIVGTVIAHAVIEIIYEFDFKACTKHLPSMIAGGLITAVIVCVFIFDPFGYDTRLPKKYNIASAAVYADGINSGSYYVMDYRYDEDYMSEEERVMKKMMMNDIDDVYVLAQKGCEFAKANRMQRRSLGEDFLFAERDPEPVRLAVNMRLKSGKEVKRTFYLDMEDAEVYEAFKRIYDTDEYKNMEYFLLSDEMESMEERIQYISYGTGDYADSTAHMSREEIQQFLDTLKEETRALTLDTLKDEVPIGLIEANVMDDMPGFRDAYSVEIGYVYPSFAKTIALLEKHDIETGKNRTADDISYIKKTTWSDDYESSQDEKIEDKAEIAALLPKLVSTRFSGINYAVCKVSGETDYQIYNNDGSSGDYVLKE
;
A
#
# COMPACT_ATOMS: atom_id res chain seq x y z
N VAL A 1 29.27 -19.73 11.46
CA VAL A 1 29.30 -20.99 10.67
C VAL A 1 28.06 -21.10 9.77
N GLN A 2 26.85 -20.94 10.29
CA GLN A 2 25.61 -21.02 9.49
C GLN A 2 25.53 -19.98 8.36
N THR A 3 25.75 -18.69 8.66
CA THR A 3 25.77 -17.62 7.63
C THR A 3 26.78 -17.94 6.51
N VAL A 4 27.95 -18.46 6.87
CA VAL A 4 28.99 -18.87 5.90
C VAL A 4 28.49 -20.01 5.01
N LEU A 5 27.78 -21.00 5.57
CA LEU A 5 27.19 -22.10 4.79
C LEU A 5 26.11 -21.61 3.82
N ILE A 6 25.25 -20.69 4.24
CA ILE A 6 24.20 -20.09 3.41
C ILE A 6 24.82 -19.32 2.23
N LEU A 7 25.84 -18.50 2.52
CA LEU A 7 26.59 -17.79 1.48
C LEU A 7 27.27 -18.74 0.49
N LEU A 8 27.84 -19.86 0.97
CA LEU A 8 28.43 -20.88 0.11
C LEU A 8 27.39 -21.56 -0.78
N CYS A 9 26.23 -21.93 -0.24
CA CYS A 9 25.15 -22.54 -1.02
C CYS A 9 24.63 -21.59 -2.11
N SER A 10 24.46 -20.32 -1.76
CA SER A 10 24.01 -19.28 -2.67
C SER A 10 25.05 -18.96 -3.74
N TYR A 11 26.34 -18.93 -3.37
CA TYR A 11 27.44 -18.83 -4.33
C TYR A 11 27.40 -19.99 -5.33
N VAL A 12 27.22 -21.24 -4.86
CA VAL A 12 27.13 -22.41 -5.74
C VAL A 12 25.94 -22.31 -6.70
N LEU A 13 24.80 -21.82 -6.23
CA LEU A 13 23.62 -21.58 -7.07
C LEU A 13 23.90 -20.54 -8.17
N ILE A 14 24.34 -19.33 -7.79
CA ILE A 14 24.66 -18.24 -8.74
C ILE A 14 25.73 -18.71 -9.73
N TYR A 15 26.79 -19.35 -9.23
CA TYR A 15 27.88 -19.87 -10.06
C TYR A 15 27.37 -20.91 -11.06
N SER A 16 26.43 -21.78 -10.68
CA SER A 16 25.84 -22.78 -11.59
C SER A 16 25.10 -22.13 -12.76
N PHE A 17 24.41 -21.01 -12.54
CA PHE A 17 23.79 -20.24 -13.63
C PHE A 17 24.84 -19.60 -14.55
N VAL A 18 25.92 -19.05 -14.00
CA VAL A 18 27.03 -18.48 -14.80
C VAL A 18 27.73 -19.56 -15.64
N VAL A 19 27.95 -20.75 -15.06
CA VAL A 19 28.49 -21.90 -15.80
C VAL A 19 27.53 -22.33 -16.91
N LEU A 20 26.21 -22.38 -16.65
CA LEU A 20 25.23 -22.67 -17.69
C LEU A 20 25.30 -21.64 -18.82
N ALA A 21 25.40 -20.34 -18.50
CA ALA A 21 25.59 -19.29 -19.48
C ALA A 21 26.83 -19.57 -20.35
N ALA A 22 27.97 -19.91 -19.72
CA ALA A 22 29.22 -20.20 -20.41
C ALA A 22 29.17 -21.47 -21.28
N VAL A 23 28.33 -22.45 -20.92
CA VAL A 23 28.07 -23.64 -21.73
C VAL A 23 27.21 -23.29 -22.96
N LEU A 24 26.23 -22.39 -22.80
CA LEU A 24 25.31 -21.96 -23.84
C LEU A 24 25.89 -20.94 -24.83
N THR A 25 26.99 -20.28 -24.50
CA THR A 25 27.63 -19.24 -25.31
C THR A 25 29.05 -19.62 -25.73
N GLY A 26 29.57 -19.01 -26.80
CA GLY A 26 30.93 -19.21 -27.28
C GLY A 26 31.90 -18.07 -27.00
N HIS A 27 31.42 -16.96 -26.42
CA HIS A 27 32.19 -15.73 -26.25
C HIS A 27 31.98 -15.10 -24.86
N GLY A 28 33.06 -14.67 -24.20
CA GLY A 28 33.03 -14.20 -22.81
C GLY A 28 32.08 -13.03 -22.54
N ALA A 29 32.03 -12.03 -23.42
CA ALA A 29 31.08 -10.91 -23.27
C ALA A 29 29.60 -11.36 -23.36
N VAL A 30 29.32 -12.35 -24.22
CA VAL A 30 27.96 -12.90 -24.38
C VAL A 30 27.62 -13.79 -23.18
N THR A 31 28.59 -14.50 -22.60
CA THR A 31 28.44 -15.21 -21.33
C THR A 31 27.98 -14.28 -20.21
N LEU A 32 28.57 -13.09 -20.09
CA LEU A 32 28.17 -12.13 -19.07
C LEU A 32 26.73 -11.67 -19.26
N ALA A 33 26.35 -11.29 -20.49
CA ALA A 33 24.98 -10.91 -20.81
C ALA A 33 23.98 -12.06 -20.56
N ALA A 34 24.30 -13.27 -21.01
CA ALA A 34 23.47 -14.46 -20.80
C ALA A 34 23.34 -14.82 -19.31
N SER A 35 24.37 -14.57 -18.50
CA SER A 35 24.31 -14.76 -17.04
C SER A 35 23.29 -13.81 -16.42
N GLY A 36 23.27 -12.55 -16.85
CA GLY A 36 22.24 -11.59 -16.43
C GLY A 36 20.83 -12.07 -16.80
N VAL A 37 20.63 -12.52 -18.04
CA VAL A 37 19.33 -13.03 -18.50
C VAL A 37 18.88 -14.28 -17.71
N LEU A 38 19.78 -15.22 -17.44
CA LEU A 38 19.43 -16.45 -16.72
C LEU A 38 19.16 -16.23 -15.23
N THR A 39 19.82 -15.24 -14.62
CA THR A 39 19.66 -14.94 -13.18
C THR A 39 18.54 -13.95 -12.90
N MET A 40 18.29 -12.98 -13.80
CA MET A 40 17.29 -11.92 -13.58
C MET A 40 16.05 -12.05 -14.47
N GLY A 41 16.09 -12.88 -15.51
CA GLY A 41 15.02 -12.89 -16.53
C GLY A 41 13.64 -13.11 -15.93
N LEU A 42 13.46 -14.15 -15.12
CA LEU A 42 12.17 -14.45 -14.50
C LEU A 42 11.71 -13.34 -13.53
N LEU A 43 12.63 -12.79 -12.75
CA LEU A 43 12.36 -11.64 -11.89
C LEU A 43 11.86 -10.43 -12.70
N ILE A 44 12.54 -10.09 -13.79
CA ILE A 44 12.16 -8.98 -14.67
C ILE A 44 10.77 -9.21 -15.27
N TYR A 45 10.45 -10.44 -15.70
CA TYR A 45 9.11 -10.77 -16.17
C TYR A 45 8.06 -10.54 -15.08
N GLU A 46 8.28 -11.04 -13.87
CA GLU A 46 7.32 -10.85 -12.77
C GLU A 46 7.12 -9.37 -12.44
N LEU A 47 8.19 -8.60 -12.29
CA LEU A 47 8.12 -7.17 -12.02
C LEU A 47 7.36 -6.41 -13.12
N LEU A 48 7.55 -6.80 -14.39
CA LEU A 48 6.79 -6.22 -15.49
C LEU A 48 5.32 -6.65 -15.45
N PHE A 49 5.01 -7.90 -15.17
CA PHE A 49 3.61 -8.37 -15.06
C PHE A 49 2.88 -7.66 -13.92
N GLU A 50 3.55 -7.49 -12.78
CA GLU A 50 3.06 -6.71 -11.64
C GLU A 50 2.83 -5.24 -12.05
N ALA A 51 3.82 -4.61 -12.67
CA ALA A 51 3.72 -3.22 -13.14
C ALA A 51 2.61 -3.02 -14.19
N TYR A 52 2.42 -3.95 -15.13
CA TYR A 52 1.31 -3.92 -16.08
C TYR A 52 -0.04 -4.16 -15.38
N GLY A 53 -0.09 -5.04 -14.37
CA GLY A 53 -1.27 -5.24 -13.54
C GLY A 53 -1.67 -3.95 -12.82
N THR A 54 -0.74 -3.33 -12.09
CA THR A 54 -0.94 -2.05 -11.38
C THR A 54 -1.27 -0.93 -12.36
N SER A 55 -0.71 -1.02 -13.56
CA SER A 55 -1.05 -0.11 -14.64
C SER A 55 -2.51 -0.27 -15.06
N PHE A 56 -2.96 -1.43 -15.50
CA PHE A 56 -4.20 -1.54 -16.27
C PHE A 56 -5.41 -2.10 -15.52
N PHE A 57 -5.22 -2.75 -14.38
CA PHE A 57 -6.33 -3.25 -13.56
C PHE A 57 -6.69 -2.24 -12.48
N MET A 58 -7.96 -1.81 -12.44
CA MET A 58 -8.44 -0.89 -11.41
C MET A 58 -8.59 -1.56 -10.05
N SER A 59 -8.93 -2.85 -10.04
CA SER A 59 -9.24 -3.56 -8.81
C SER A 59 -8.05 -4.28 -8.17
N LYS A 60 -6.85 -4.09 -8.73
CA LYS A 60 -5.65 -4.78 -8.24
C LYS A 60 -5.29 -4.26 -6.86
N TYR A 61 -5.10 -5.21 -5.96
CA TYR A 61 -4.49 -4.97 -4.67
C TYR A 61 -2.98 -4.80 -4.86
N ASP A 62 -2.47 -3.60 -4.58
CA ASP A 62 -1.11 -3.20 -4.95
C ASP A 62 -0.10 -3.56 -3.85
N THR A 63 0.15 -4.86 -3.72
CA THR A 63 1.23 -5.37 -2.88
C THR A 63 2.07 -6.36 -3.67
N LEU A 64 3.37 -6.11 -3.73
CA LEU A 64 4.31 -7.07 -4.30
C LEU A 64 4.34 -8.31 -3.40
N ASP A 65 4.13 -9.48 -3.99
CA ASP A 65 4.31 -10.75 -3.29
C ASP A 65 5.82 -11.00 -3.11
N ILE A 66 6.36 -10.52 -1.99
CA ILE A 66 7.81 -10.57 -1.69
C ILE A 66 8.28 -12.02 -1.64
N ASP A 67 7.49 -12.93 -1.07
CA ASP A 67 7.80 -14.37 -1.01
C ASP A 67 7.95 -14.95 -2.41
N LYS A 68 7.04 -14.62 -3.33
CA LYS A 68 7.13 -15.06 -4.72
C LYS A 68 8.37 -14.48 -5.41
N VAL A 69 8.61 -13.17 -5.25
CA VAL A 69 9.71 -12.46 -5.91
C VAL A 69 11.08 -12.90 -5.41
N ALA A 70 11.20 -13.20 -4.11
CA ALA A 70 12.43 -13.68 -3.47
C ALA A 70 13.02 -14.87 -4.24
N TRP A 71 12.19 -15.77 -4.76
CA TRP A 71 12.63 -17.02 -5.39
C TRP A 71 12.81 -16.96 -6.92
N LEU A 72 12.54 -15.83 -7.57
CA LEU A 72 12.64 -15.71 -9.04
C LEU A 72 14.05 -15.35 -9.55
N SER A 73 14.97 -14.99 -8.64
CA SER A 73 16.38 -14.74 -8.94
C SER A 73 17.26 -15.34 -7.83
N PRO A 74 18.42 -15.94 -8.17
CA PRO A 74 19.33 -16.43 -7.16
C PRO A 74 19.96 -15.30 -6.32
N PHE A 75 19.87 -14.04 -6.76
CA PHE A 75 20.30 -12.89 -5.97
C PHE A 75 19.22 -12.38 -5.01
N THR A 76 17.95 -12.38 -5.42
CA THR A 76 16.84 -12.05 -4.50
C THR A 76 16.70 -13.13 -3.43
N ALA A 77 16.91 -14.39 -3.79
CA ALA A 77 16.91 -15.50 -2.84
C ALA A 77 18.08 -15.38 -1.85
N LEU A 78 19.24 -14.89 -2.30
CA LEU A 78 20.36 -14.58 -1.43
C LEU A 78 20.05 -13.42 -0.47
N ALA A 79 19.43 -12.35 -0.99
CA ALA A 79 19.06 -11.19 -0.17
C ALA A 79 18.09 -11.60 0.95
N ASP A 80 17.04 -12.35 0.59
CA ASP A 80 16.07 -12.93 1.52
C ASP A 80 16.71 -13.82 2.59
N MET A 81 17.65 -14.70 2.20
CA MET A 81 18.36 -15.57 3.15
C MET A 81 19.35 -14.84 4.08
N ILE A 82 19.86 -13.67 3.69
CA ILE A 82 20.78 -12.88 4.52
C ILE A 82 20.01 -11.95 5.46
N ASP A 83 18.81 -11.52 5.07
CA ASP A 83 17.98 -10.64 5.89
C ASP A 83 17.65 -11.36 7.21
N THR A 84 18.23 -10.87 8.30
CA THR A 84 18.14 -11.49 9.63
C THR A 84 17.67 -10.42 10.62
N PRO A 85 16.39 -10.41 11.02
CA PRO A 85 15.91 -9.56 12.10
C PRO A 85 16.62 -9.89 13.42
N GLY A 86 16.85 -8.85 14.24
CA GLY A 86 17.76 -8.90 15.40
C GLY A 86 17.28 -9.70 16.61
N SER A 87 16.09 -10.31 16.57
CA SER A 87 15.38 -10.82 17.75
C SER A 87 15.42 -12.35 17.92
N ARG A 88 15.46 -12.82 19.18
CA ARG A 88 15.69 -14.24 19.56
C ARG A 88 14.62 -15.23 19.09
N LYS A 89 13.36 -14.80 18.99
CA LYS A 89 12.23 -15.62 18.50
C LYS A 89 12.34 -15.89 17.00
N TYR A 90 12.81 -14.89 16.27
CA TYR A 90 13.00 -14.90 14.84
C TYR A 90 14.23 -15.69 14.44
N ILE A 91 15.32 -15.63 15.23
CA ILE A 91 16.52 -16.45 14.99
C ILE A 91 16.19 -17.94 14.77
N TYR A 92 15.26 -18.54 15.53
CA TYR A 92 14.89 -19.96 15.36
C TYR A 92 14.08 -20.22 14.07
N TYR A 93 13.09 -19.38 13.78
CA TYR A 93 12.25 -19.49 12.57
C TYR A 93 13.07 -19.25 11.29
N TYR A 94 13.89 -18.20 11.26
CA TYR A 94 14.83 -17.91 10.17
C TYR A 94 15.90 -18.98 10.04
N MET A 95 16.41 -19.55 11.14
CA MET A 95 17.32 -20.70 11.05
C MET A 95 16.68 -21.82 10.24
N THR A 96 15.45 -22.24 10.57
CA THR A 96 14.78 -23.32 9.82
C THR A 96 14.43 -22.96 8.38
N GLY A 97 13.96 -21.74 8.12
CA GLY A 97 13.66 -21.24 6.76
C GLY A 97 14.89 -21.19 5.87
N ASN A 98 15.99 -20.65 6.39
CA ASN A 98 17.26 -20.53 5.67
C ASN A 98 17.88 -21.89 5.31
N TYR A 99 17.65 -22.94 6.11
CA TYR A 99 18.07 -24.30 5.74
C TYR A 99 17.26 -24.86 4.58
N VAL A 100 15.93 -24.72 4.58
CA VAL A 100 15.07 -25.16 3.47
C VAL A 100 15.45 -24.42 2.20
N ALA A 101 15.69 -23.11 2.33
CA ALA A 101 16.11 -22.25 1.25
C ALA A 101 17.46 -22.71 0.65
N ALA A 102 18.46 -22.93 1.50
CA ALA A 102 19.79 -23.39 1.08
C ALA A 102 19.75 -24.79 0.43
N VAL A 103 18.99 -25.73 1.00
CA VAL A 103 18.79 -27.08 0.43
C VAL A 103 18.12 -27.00 -0.93
N THR A 104 17.09 -26.17 -1.07
CA THR A 104 16.41 -25.94 -2.35
C THR A 104 17.38 -25.37 -3.39
N GLY A 105 18.17 -24.36 -3.01
CA GLY A 105 19.23 -23.81 -3.86
C GLY A 105 20.25 -24.86 -4.30
N LEU A 106 20.66 -25.77 -3.42
CA LEU A 106 21.57 -26.88 -3.75
C LEU A 106 20.94 -27.89 -4.71
N ILE A 107 19.65 -28.21 -4.57
CA ILE A 107 18.93 -29.09 -5.50
C ILE A 107 18.89 -28.46 -6.89
N VAL A 108 18.58 -27.16 -6.98
CA VAL A 108 18.58 -26.42 -8.25
C VAL A 108 19.98 -26.38 -8.85
N ALA A 109 21.01 -26.10 -8.05
CA ALA A 109 22.40 -26.10 -8.51
C ALA A 109 22.83 -27.48 -9.03
N ALA A 110 22.46 -28.56 -8.35
CA ALA A 110 22.73 -29.92 -8.79
C ALA A 110 22.03 -30.25 -10.12
N ALA A 111 20.78 -29.83 -10.28
CA ALA A 111 20.04 -29.98 -11.55
C ALA A 111 20.71 -29.19 -12.70
N LEU A 112 21.12 -27.94 -12.44
CA LEU A 112 21.87 -27.13 -13.40
C LEU A 112 23.21 -27.75 -13.75
N PHE A 113 23.92 -28.34 -12.78
CA PHE A 113 25.18 -29.04 -13.02
C PHE A 113 24.99 -30.25 -13.94
N ILE A 114 23.96 -31.07 -13.70
CA ILE A 114 23.62 -32.21 -14.56
C ILE A 114 23.26 -31.72 -15.98
N LEU A 115 22.49 -30.63 -16.08
CA LEU A 115 22.15 -30.01 -17.37
C LEU A 115 23.41 -29.55 -18.11
N CYS A 116 24.32 -28.85 -17.43
CA CYS A 116 25.61 -28.42 -17.97
C CYS A 116 26.43 -29.62 -18.47
N MET A 117 26.49 -30.72 -17.72
CA MET A 117 27.18 -31.94 -18.13
C MET A 117 26.57 -32.56 -19.40
N VAL A 118 25.25 -32.52 -19.56
CA VAL A 118 24.58 -33.02 -20.77
C VAL A 118 24.86 -32.10 -21.95
N LEU A 119 24.75 -30.78 -21.76
CA LEU A 119 24.94 -29.78 -22.80
C LEU A 119 26.40 -29.71 -23.27
N ILE A 120 27.38 -29.78 -22.37
CA ILE A 120 28.79 -29.72 -22.75
C ILE A 120 29.20 -30.91 -23.63
N LYS A 121 28.62 -32.09 -23.40
CA LYS A 121 28.85 -33.28 -24.25
C LYS A 121 28.25 -33.14 -25.64
N LYS A 122 27.22 -32.30 -25.79
CA LYS A 122 26.55 -32.00 -27.07
C LYS A 122 27.06 -30.73 -27.74
N ARG A 123 27.92 -29.96 -27.06
CA ARG A 123 28.40 -28.66 -27.53
C ARG A 123 29.31 -28.86 -28.75
N PRO A 124 28.98 -28.30 -29.92
CA PRO A 124 29.85 -28.38 -31.09
C PRO A 124 31.17 -27.65 -30.81
N ALA A 125 32.31 -28.25 -31.17
CA ALA A 125 33.62 -27.63 -30.99
C ALA A 125 33.77 -26.34 -31.81
N GLU A 126 33.13 -26.28 -32.98
CA GLU A 126 33.10 -25.12 -33.88
C GLU A 126 32.33 -23.91 -33.34
N SER A 127 31.64 -24.07 -32.21
CA SER A 127 30.89 -22.99 -31.57
C SER A 127 31.75 -22.08 -30.69
N ALA A 128 33.04 -22.34 -30.56
CA ALA A 128 33.97 -21.43 -29.89
C ALA A 128 34.06 -20.08 -30.64
N GLY A 129 33.97 -18.97 -29.93
CA GLY A 129 33.97 -17.61 -30.50
C GLY A 129 32.61 -17.15 -31.07
N LYS A 130 31.64 -18.04 -31.28
CA LYS A 130 30.27 -17.66 -31.66
C LYS A 130 29.49 -17.10 -30.48
N ALA A 131 28.45 -16.30 -30.73
CA ALA A 131 27.63 -15.73 -29.67
C ALA A 131 26.90 -16.82 -28.87
N MET A 132 26.15 -17.68 -29.55
CA MET A 132 25.44 -18.82 -28.98
C MET A 132 26.06 -20.13 -29.44
N ALA A 133 26.22 -21.08 -28.52
CA ALA A 133 26.81 -22.37 -28.80
C ALA A 133 25.88 -23.33 -29.56
N PHE A 134 24.57 -23.12 -29.42
CA PHE A 134 23.51 -23.93 -30.03
C PHE A 134 22.65 -23.04 -30.93
N GLU A 135 22.72 -23.23 -32.25
CA GLU A 135 21.98 -22.40 -33.21
C GLU A 135 20.45 -22.49 -33.01
N ILE A 136 19.93 -23.66 -32.61
CA ILE A 136 18.50 -23.88 -32.40
C ILE A 136 17.91 -23.03 -31.25
N THR A 137 18.73 -22.57 -30.30
CA THR A 137 18.25 -21.79 -29.15
C THR A 137 18.19 -20.29 -29.44
N LYS A 138 18.92 -19.79 -30.45
CA LYS A 138 18.95 -18.38 -30.84
C LYS A 138 17.56 -17.75 -30.97
N PRO A 139 16.61 -18.29 -31.77
CA PRO A 139 15.30 -17.64 -31.92
C PRO A 139 14.49 -17.61 -30.62
N VAL A 140 14.60 -18.64 -29.79
CA VAL A 140 13.87 -18.73 -28.51
C VAL A 140 14.42 -17.73 -27.49
N VAL A 141 15.74 -17.69 -27.31
CA VAL A 141 16.41 -16.75 -26.40
C VAL A 141 16.19 -15.32 -26.86
N LYS A 142 16.23 -15.07 -28.17
CA LYS A 142 15.94 -13.75 -28.74
C LYS A 142 14.55 -13.26 -28.36
N VAL A 143 13.51 -14.06 -28.58
CA VAL A 143 12.13 -13.68 -28.23
C VAL A 143 11.99 -13.50 -26.71
N PHE A 144 12.58 -14.40 -25.91
CA PHE A 144 12.56 -14.31 -24.45
C PHE A 144 13.16 -13.01 -23.90
N ILE A 145 14.22 -12.48 -24.53
CA ILE A 145 14.83 -11.19 -24.14
C ILE A 145 14.06 -10.01 -24.74
N MET A 146 13.58 -10.13 -25.98
CA MET A 146 12.94 -9.03 -26.69
C MET A 146 11.61 -8.61 -26.06
N VAL A 147 10.80 -9.57 -25.58
CA VAL A 147 9.50 -9.29 -24.94
C VAL A 147 9.63 -8.37 -23.71
N PRO A 148 10.44 -8.66 -22.67
CA PRO A 148 10.53 -7.81 -21.49
C PRO A 148 11.12 -6.44 -21.81
N VAL A 149 12.03 -6.33 -22.78
CA VAL A 149 12.54 -5.01 -23.22
C VAL A 149 11.43 -4.20 -23.89
N ALA A 150 10.63 -4.81 -24.76
CA ALA A 150 9.50 -4.15 -25.40
C ALA A 150 8.41 -3.76 -24.38
N LEU A 151 8.13 -4.61 -23.40
CA LEU A 151 7.22 -4.33 -22.29
C LEU A 151 7.72 -3.15 -21.44
N ALA A 152 9.00 -3.13 -21.08
CA ALA A 152 9.61 -2.05 -20.29
C ALA A 152 9.51 -0.70 -21.01
N PHE A 153 9.86 -0.66 -22.30
CA PHE A 153 9.71 0.55 -23.11
C PHE A 153 8.23 0.96 -23.25
N GLY A 154 7.31 -0.02 -23.33
CA GLY A 154 5.87 0.21 -23.34
C GLY A 154 5.37 0.98 -22.11
N LEU A 155 5.93 0.73 -20.92
CA LEU A 155 5.59 1.48 -19.70
C LEU A 155 6.35 2.80 -19.58
N MET A 156 7.60 2.86 -20.03
CA MET A 156 8.47 4.03 -19.91
C MET A 156 7.98 5.25 -20.70
N PHE A 157 7.45 5.07 -21.91
CA PHE A 157 7.05 6.21 -22.75
C PHE A 157 5.78 6.94 -22.24
N PRO A 158 4.71 6.24 -21.84
CA PRO A 158 3.58 6.86 -21.18
C PRO A 158 3.94 7.71 -19.96
N SER A 159 4.90 7.26 -19.15
CA SER A 159 5.31 8.00 -17.94
C SER A 159 6.05 9.31 -18.23
N ILE A 160 6.51 9.53 -19.46
CA ILE A 160 7.23 10.74 -19.86
C ILE A 160 6.29 11.74 -20.57
N SER A 161 5.27 11.25 -21.27
CA SER A 161 4.57 12.09 -22.25
C SER A 161 3.45 12.98 -21.69
N ASN A 162 2.97 12.75 -20.46
CA ASN A 162 1.82 13.45 -19.84
C ASN A 162 0.57 13.58 -20.75
N SER A 163 0.45 12.78 -21.82
CA SER A 163 -0.64 12.86 -22.78
C SER A 163 -0.78 11.54 -23.54
N ASN A 164 -2.01 11.20 -23.92
CA ASN A 164 -2.37 10.06 -24.78
C ASN A 164 -1.59 8.74 -24.53
N VAL A 165 -1.74 8.19 -23.32
CA VAL A 165 -1.03 7.01 -22.81
C VAL A 165 -0.98 5.84 -23.79
N TYR A 166 -2.09 5.50 -24.45
CA TYR A 166 -2.12 4.35 -25.37
C TYR A 166 -1.24 4.53 -26.62
N ARG A 167 -1.12 5.76 -27.15
CA ARG A 167 -0.23 6.02 -28.30
C ARG A 167 1.23 5.86 -27.92
N TRP A 168 1.61 6.37 -26.74
CA TRP A 168 2.97 6.26 -26.23
C TRP A 168 3.33 4.85 -25.80
N LEU A 169 2.38 4.09 -25.30
CA LEU A 169 2.53 2.66 -25.04
C LEU A 169 2.85 1.90 -26.33
N VAL A 170 2.06 2.09 -27.39
CA VAL A 170 2.29 1.44 -28.69
C VAL A 170 3.63 1.87 -29.28
N PHE A 171 3.94 3.17 -29.23
CA PHE A 171 5.24 3.69 -29.67
C PHE A 171 6.40 3.05 -28.90
N GLY A 172 6.30 2.98 -27.57
CA GLY A 172 7.29 2.35 -26.70
C GLY A 172 7.50 0.88 -27.03
N ILE A 173 6.43 0.11 -27.23
CA ILE A 173 6.51 -1.31 -27.64
C ILE A 173 7.24 -1.44 -28.98
N ILE A 174 6.92 -0.61 -29.98
CA ILE A 174 7.58 -0.63 -31.29
C ILE A 174 9.07 -0.31 -31.14
N VAL A 175 9.41 0.78 -30.45
CA VAL A 175 10.80 1.20 -30.24
C VAL A 175 11.60 0.14 -29.48
N GLY A 176 11.06 -0.36 -28.36
CA GLY A 176 11.70 -1.40 -27.55
C GLY A 176 11.91 -2.69 -28.34
N THR A 177 10.92 -3.10 -29.15
CA THR A 177 11.05 -4.28 -30.03
C THR A 177 12.16 -4.09 -31.07
N VAL A 178 12.20 -2.93 -31.74
CA VAL A 178 13.21 -2.63 -32.78
C VAL A 178 14.61 -2.58 -32.16
N ILE A 179 14.78 -1.90 -31.03
CA ILE A 179 16.08 -1.78 -30.34
C ILE A 179 16.55 -3.16 -29.86
N ALA A 180 15.69 -3.92 -29.18
CA ALA A 180 16.06 -5.25 -28.70
C ALA A 180 16.40 -6.19 -29.86
N HIS A 181 15.62 -6.16 -30.94
CA HIS A 181 15.91 -6.91 -32.16
C HIS A 181 17.30 -6.57 -32.72
N ALA A 182 17.55 -5.27 -32.94
CA ALA A 182 18.81 -4.79 -33.49
C ALA A 182 20.00 -5.21 -32.63
N VAL A 183 19.93 -4.98 -31.31
CA VAL A 183 21.01 -5.32 -30.37
C VAL A 183 21.27 -6.83 -30.35
N ILE A 184 20.22 -7.66 -30.29
CA ILE A 184 20.39 -9.12 -30.25
C ILE A 184 21.01 -9.63 -31.56
N GLU A 185 20.59 -9.12 -32.72
CA GLU A 185 21.18 -9.49 -34.01
C GLU A 185 22.67 -9.10 -34.11
N ILE A 186 23.01 -7.89 -33.65
CA ILE A 186 24.41 -7.42 -33.60
C ILE A 186 25.23 -8.36 -32.70
N ILE A 187 24.69 -8.78 -31.55
CA ILE A 187 25.37 -9.72 -30.65
C ILE A 187 25.51 -11.09 -31.30
N TYR A 188 24.48 -11.60 -31.97
CA TYR A 188 24.49 -12.94 -32.58
C TYR A 188 25.49 -13.07 -33.73
N GLU A 189 25.64 -12.01 -34.52
CA GLU A 189 26.48 -11.99 -35.72
C GLU A 189 27.81 -11.26 -35.51
N PHE A 190 27.98 -10.57 -34.37
CA PHE A 190 29.10 -9.66 -34.09
C PHE A 190 29.31 -8.59 -35.19
N ASP A 191 28.23 -8.15 -35.84
CA ASP A 191 28.25 -7.18 -36.93
C ASP A 191 27.09 -6.18 -36.80
N PHE A 192 27.41 -4.87 -36.80
CA PHE A 192 26.41 -3.80 -36.78
C PHE A 192 25.44 -3.86 -37.96
N LYS A 193 25.88 -4.36 -39.12
CA LYS A 193 25.04 -4.49 -40.32
C LYS A 193 23.97 -5.58 -40.17
N ALA A 194 24.11 -6.47 -39.19
CA ALA A 194 23.15 -7.53 -38.92
C ALA A 194 21.84 -7.03 -38.30
N CYS A 195 21.75 -5.76 -37.87
CA CYS A 195 20.59 -5.20 -37.15
C CYS A 195 19.23 -5.30 -37.88
N THR A 196 19.23 -5.63 -39.17
CA THR A 196 18.03 -5.84 -40.01
C THR A 196 17.82 -7.28 -40.45
N LYS A 197 18.68 -8.22 -40.00
CA LYS A 197 18.52 -9.65 -40.31
C LYS A 197 17.36 -10.24 -39.50
N HIS A 198 16.76 -11.29 -40.05
CA HIS A 198 15.72 -12.06 -39.37
C HIS A 198 14.50 -11.24 -38.89
N LEU A 199 14.06 -10.24 -39.68
CA LEU A 199 12.87 -9.42 -39.38
C LEU A 199 11.59 -10.21 -39.01
N PRO A 200 11.30 -11.41 -39.56
CA PRO A 200 10.15 -12.19 -39.11
C PRO A 200 10.16 -12.51 -37.61
N SER A 201 11.35 -12.70 -37.02
CA SER A 201 11.48 -12.91 -35.56
C SER A 201 11.19 -11.62 -34.77
N MET A 202 11.50 -10.44 -35.32
CA MET A 202 11.11 -9.14 -34.76
C MET A 202 9.59 -9.02 -34.71
N ILE A 203 8.93 -9.28 -35.84
CA ILE A 203 7.48 -9.21 -35.97
C ILE A 203 6.83 -10.20 -34.99
N ALA A 204 7.32 -11.44 -34.92
CA ALA A 204 6.79 -12.45 -34.02
C ALA A 204 6.84 -12.01 -32.55
N GLY A 205 7.98 -11.54 -32.04
CA GLY A 205 8.04 -11.14 -30.63
C GLY A 205 7.37 -9.78 -30.35
N GLY A 206 7.29 -8.89 -31.34
CA GLY A 206 6.43 -7.69 -31.27
C GLY A 206 4.95 -8.07 -31.14
N LEU A 207 4.47 -9.03 -31.93
CA LEU A 207 3.09 -9.54 -31.84
C LEU A 207 2.83 -10.25 -30.50
N ILE A 208 3.77 -11.06 -30.00
CA ILE A 208 3.67 -11.69 -28.67
C ILE A 208 3.53 -10.62 -27.59
N THR A 209 4.37 -9.58 -27.63
CA THR A 209 4.30 -8.46 -26.69
C THR A 209 2.95 -7.75 -26.78
N ALA A 210 2.48 -7.45 -27.99
CA ALA A 210 1.19 -6.81 -28.21
C ALA A 210 0.03 -7.66 -27.64
N VAL A 211 0.05 -8.97 -27.81
CA VAL A 211 -0.95 -9.89 -27.24
C VAL A 211 -0.92 -9.85 -25.70
N ILE A 212 0.27 -9.89 -25.08
CA ILE A 212 0.41 -9.78 -23.61
C ILE A 212 -0.21 -8.47 -23.12
N VAL A 213 0.15 -7.35 -23.75
CA VAL A 213 -0.38 -6.03 -23.38
C VAL A 213 -1.89 -5.95 -23.58
N CYS A 214 -2.43 -6.55 -24.64
CA CYS A 214 -3.88 -6.62 -24.88
C CYS A 214 -4.62 -7.37 -23.77
N VAL A 215 -4.02 -8.39 -23.14
CA VAL A 215 -4.63 -9.08 -21.99
C VAL A 215 -4.84 -8.10 -20.84
N PHE A 216 -3.87 -7.25 -20.55
CA PHE A 216 -3.99 -6.24 -19.49
C PHE A 216 -4.98 -5.12 -19.87
N ILE A 217 -4.90 -4.58 -21.09
CA ILE A 217 -5.76 -3.48 -21.54
C ILE A 217 -7.23 -3.90 -21.65
N PHE A 218 -7.52 -5.08 -22.18
CA PHE A 218 -8.89 -5.50 -22.44
C PHE A 218 -9.47 -6.37 -21.32
N ASP A 219 -8.63 -6.92 -20.45
CA ASP A 219 -9.02 -7.85 -19.38
C ASP A 219 -10.02 -8.93 -19.88
N PRO A 220 -9.64 -9.76 -20.85
CA PRO A 220 -10.54 -10.80 -21.37
C PRO A 220 -10.89 -11.85 -20.30
N PHE A 221 -10.11 -11.91 -19.21
CA PHE A 221 -10.34 -12.82 -18.10
C PHE A 221 -11.20 -12.20 -16.98
N GLY A 222 -11.51 -10.91 -17.06
CA GLY A 222 -12.34 -10.22 -16.09
C GLY A 222 -11.71 -10.11 -14.70
N TYR A 223 -10.40 -9.91 -14.58
CA TYR A 223 -9.73 -9.58 -13.33
C TYR A 223 -10.49 -8.49 -12.54
N ASP A 224 -10.92 -7.42 -13.23
CA ASP A 224 -11.62 -6.27 -12.64
C ASP A 224 -13.10 -6.50 -12.31
N THR A 225 -13.70 -7.53 -12.89
CA THR A 225 -15.16 -7.73 -12.85
C THR A 225 -15.58 -9.06 -12.26
N ARG A 226 -14.65 -9.99 -12.06
CA ARG A 226 -14.93 -11.35 -11.59
C ARG A 226 -14.71 -11.45 -10.08
N LEU A 227 -15.81 -11.62 -9.37
CA LEU A 227 -15.79 -11.99 -7.95
C LEU A 227 -15.86 -13.51 -7.77
N PRO A 228 -15.30 -14.05 -6.68
CA PRO A 228 -15.61 -15.40 -6.26
C PRO A 228 -17.12 -15.55 -6.00
N LYS A 229 -17.65 -16.76 -6.14
CA LYS A 229 -19.05 -17.02 -5.81
C LYS A 229 -19.26 -16.82 -4.31
N LYS A 230 -20.27 -16.06 -3.92
CA LYS A 230 -20.58 -15.71 -2.52
C LYS A 230 -20.53 -16.92 -1.57
N TYR A 231 -21.16 -18.04 -1.93
CA TYR A 231 -21.19 -19.25 -1.09
C TYR A 231 -19.83 -19.97 -0.92
N ASN A 232 -18.80 -19.62 -1.70
CA ASN A 232 -17.44 -20.15 -1.56
C ASN A 232 -16.58 -19.32 -0.62
N ILE A 233 -17.02 -18.13 -0.24
CA ILE A 233 -16.32 -17.26 0.70
C ILE A 233 -16.61 -17.78 2.12
N ALA A 234 -15.56 -17.87 2.93
CA ALA A 234 -15.61 -18.31 4.33
C ALA A 234 -15.62 -17.10 5.28
N SER A 235 -14.80 -16.10 4.98
CA SER A 235 -14.77 -14.82 5.70
C SER A 235 -14.25 -13.71 4.78
N ALA A 236 -14.41 -12.47 5.23
CA ALA A 236 -13.84 -11.30 4.58
C ALA A 236 -13.15 -10.34 5.57
N ALA A 237 -12.29 -9.49 5.02
CA ALA A 237 -11.79 -8.28 5.67
C ALA A 237 -12.08 -7.08 4.77
N VAL A 238 -12.37 -5.92 5.38
CA VAL A 238 -12.61 -4.66 4.68
C VAL A 238 -11.82 -3.56 5.39
N TYR A 239 -11.01 -2.84 4.63
CA TYR A 239 -10.32 -1.63 5.05
C TYR A 239 -10.76 -0.49 4.14
N ALA A 240 -11.17 0.64 4.72
CA ALA A 240 -11.58 1.82 3.97
C ALA A 240 -10.62 2.98 4.27
N ASP A 241 -10.08 3.58 3.23
CA ASP A 241 -9.37 4.85 3.36
C ASP A 241 -10.35 5.91 3.89
N GLY A 242 -9.88 6.83 4.73
CA GLY A 242 -10.69 7.97 5.17
C GLY A 242 -11.69 7.69 6.29
N ILE A 243 -11.56 6.57 6.98
CA ILE A 243 -12.17 6.33 8.30
C ILE A 243 -11.03 6.31 9.32
N ASN A 244 -11.21 6.98 10.47
CA ASN A 244 -10.23 7.05 11.56
C ASN A 244 -8.77 7.34 11.11
N SER A 245 -8.63 8.10 10.02
CA SER A 245 -7.40 8.34 9.29
C SER A 245 -6.53 9.37 10.01
N GLY A 246 -5.64 8.90 10.88
CA GLY A 246 -4.81 9.77 11.71
C GLY A 246 -4.40 9.13 13.03
N SER A 247 -4.95 7.95 13.38
CA SER A 247 -4.45 7.13 14.47
C SER A 247 -3.04 6.66 14.11
N TYR A 248 -2.01 7.41 14.52
CA TYR A 248 -0.63 6.96 14.43
C TYR A 248 -0.47 5.84 15.45
N TYR A 249 -0.75 4.61 15.02
CA TYR A 249 -0.26 3.47 15.76
C TYR A 249 1.23 3.69 15.99
N VAL A 250 1.58 3.65 17.28
CA VAL A 250 2.92 3.83 17.78
C VAL A 250 3.85 3.05 16.89
N MET A 251 4.74 3.79 16.24
CA MET A 251 5.99 3.19 15.81
C MET A 251 6.63 2.63 17.07
N ASP A 252 6.43 1.33 17.30
CA ASP A 252 7.28 0.60 18.20
C ASP A 252 8.64 0.51 17.50
N TYR A 253 9.41 1.59 17.57
CA TYR A 253 10.81 1.63 17.14
C TYR A 253 11.69 0.62 17.91
N ARG A 254 11.12 -0.16 18.84
CA ARG A 254 11.85 -0.92 19.86
C ARG A 254 11.59 -2.43 19.79
N TYR A 255 10.54 -2.89 19.12
CA TYR A 255 10.47 -4.24 18.59
C TYR A 255 10.68 -4.20 17.07
N ASP A 256 11.68 -4.93 16.59
CA ASP A 256 11.85 -5.35 15.20
C ASP A 256 10.71 -6.36 14.82
N GLU A 257 9.47 -6.06 15.24
CA GLU A 257 8.24 -6.71 14.79
C GLU A 257 7.88 -6.06 13.47
N ASP A 258 7.53 -6.90 12.48
CA ASP A 258 7.16 -6.48 11.13
C ASP A 258 6.24 -5.27 11.22
N TYR A 259 6.72 -4.11 10.76
CA TYR A 259 5.88 -2.95 10.55
C TYR A 259 4.77 -3.37 9.60
N MET A 260 3.61 -3.67 10.16
CA MET A 260 2.39 -3.92 9.41
C MET A 260 1.64 -2.61 9.36
N SER A 261 1.33 -2.15 8.16
CA SER A 261 0.40 -1.03 8.01
C SER A 261 -0.97 -1.39 8.60
N GLU A 262 -1.78 -0.39 8.91
CA GLU A 262 -3.17 -0.60 9.36
C GLU A 262 -3.96 -1.46 8.37
N GLU A 263 -3.83 -1.15 7.09
CA GLU A 263 -4.41 -1.97 6.02
C GLU A 263 -3.93 -3.41 6.06
N GLU A 264 -2.62 -3.67 6.21
CA GLU A 264 -2.11 -5.04 6.28
C GLU A 264 -2.65 -5.79 7.49
N ARG A 265 -2.68 -5.13 8.67
CA ARG A 265 -3.22 -5.70 9.90
C ARG A 265 -4.70 -6.06 9.74
N VAL A 266 -5.51 -5.15 9.20
CA VAL A 266 -6.92 -5.37 8.87
C VAL A 266 -7.07 -6.55 7.92
N MET A 267 -6.35 -6.50 6.80
CA MET A 267 -6.42 -7.48 5.73
C MET A 267 -5.94 -8.86 6.16
N LYS A 268 -5.15 -8.98 7.24
CA LYS A 268 -4.62 -10.24 7.80
C LYS A 268 -5.44 -10.80 8.95
N LYS A 269 -5.93 -9.96 9.87
CA LYS A 269 -6.56 -10.40 11.12
C LYS A 269 -8.10 -10.33 11.12
N MET A 270 -8.72 -9.47 10.30
CA MET A 270 -10.19 -9.29 10.34
C MET A 270 -10.89 -10.50 9.71
N MET A 271 -11.93 -11.00 10.39
CA MET A 271 -12.65 -12.22 10.03
C MET A 271 -14.18 -12.02 10.10
N MET A 272 -14.72 -11.27 9.14
CA MET A 272 -16.17 -11.10 8.99
C MET A 272 -16.80 -12.33 8.34
N ASN A 273 -17.74 -12.98 9.04
CA ASN A 273 -18.43 -14.18 8.51
C ASN A 273 -19.72 -13.82 7.75
N ASP A 274 -20.38 -12.74 8.15
CA ASP A 274 -21.43 -12.13 7.33
C ASP A 274 -20.76 -11.30 6.24
N ILE A 275 -20.97 -11.72 5.00
CA ILE A 275 -20.29 -11.17 3.82
C ILE A 275 -21.27 -10.49 2.87
N ASP A 276 -22.54 -10.37 3.27
CA ASP A 276 -23.60 -9.90 2.40
C ASP A 276 -23.32 -8.49 1.91
N ASP A 277 -23.04 -7.58 2.83
CA ASP A 277 -22.68 -6.20 2.55
C ASP A 277 -21.30 -6.07 1.88
N VAL A 278 -20.33 -6.90 2.28
CA VAL A 278 -19.01 -6.93 1.63
C VAL A 278 -19.13 -7.28 0.16
N TYR A 279 -20.04 -8.21 -0.17
CA TYR A 279 -20.31 -8.61 -1.54
C TYR A 279 -20.98 -7.51 -2.35
N VAL A 280 -21.90 -6.74 -1.74
CA VAL A 280 -22.54 -5.56 -2.36
C VAL A 280 -21.47 -4.52 -2.73
N LEU A 281 -20.60 -4.17 -1.77
CA LEU A 281 -19.50 -3.22 -2.01
C LEU A 281 -18.57 -3.72 -3.12
N ALA A 282 -18.21 -5.02 -3.12
CA ALA A 282 -17.38 -5.59 -4.16
C ALA A 282 -18.03 -5.55 -5.55
N GLN A 283 -19.36 -5.75 -5.64
CA GLN A 283 -20.10 -5.66 -6.89
C GLN A 283 -20.10 -4.23 -7.43
N LYS A 284 -20.37 -3.23 -6.58
CA LYS A 284 -20.28 -1.81 -6.92
C LYS A 284 -18.87 -1.42 -7.38
N GLY A 285 -17.85 -1.95 -6.70
CA GLY A 285 -16.44 -1.74 -7.08
C GLY A 285 -16.11 -2.31 -8.46
N CYS A 286 -16.64 -3.49 -8.79
CA CYS A 286 -16.51 -4.07 -10.14
C CYS A 286 -17.23 -3.25 -11.21
N GLU A 287 -18.40 -2.69 -10.90
CA GLU A 287 -19.15 -1.80 -11.80
C GLU A 287 -18.37 -0.51 -12.07
N PHE A 288 -17.83 0.10 -11.01
CA PHE A 288 -16.97 1.28 -11.10
C PHE A 288 -15.73 1.00 -11.96
N ALA A 289 -15.02 -0.11 -11.69
CA ALA A 289 -13.84 -0.50 -12.46
C ALA A 289 -14.16 -0.69 -13.95
N LYS A 290 -15.28 -1.35 -14.26
CA LYS A 290 -15.74 -1.58 -15.64
C LYS A 290 -16.03 -0.27 -16.38
N ALA A 291 -16.63 0.71 -15.69
CA ALA A 291 -16.97 2.01 -16.27
C ALA A 291 -15.73 2.87 -16.52
N ASN A 292 -14.73 2.81 -15.64
CA ASN A 292 -13.67 3.83 -15.57
C ASN A 292 -12.28 3.36 -16.01
N ARG A 293 -12.04 2.05 -16.20
CA ARG A 293 -10.69 1.53 -16.47
C ARG A 293 -9.96 2.12 -17.67
N MET A 294 -10.70 2.44 -18.74
CA MET A 294 -10.10 3.07 -19.92
C MET A 294 -9.78 4.54 -19.68
N GLN A 295 -10.55 5.22 -18.81
CA GLN A 295 -10.36 6.63 -18.46
C GLN A 295 -9.22 6.82 -17.47
N ARG A 296 -9.08 5.93 -16.47
CA ARG A 296 -7.98 5.95 -15.47
C ARG A 296 -6.61 6.12 -16.14
N ARG A 297 -6.38 5.42 -17.26
CA ARG A 297 -5.12 5.54 -17.99
C ARG A 297 -5.06 6.67 -18.98
N SER A 298 -6.17 7.21 -19.48
CA SER A 298 -6.11 8.39 -20.35
C SER A 298 -5.89 9.69 -19.58
N LEU A 299 -6.49 9.82 -18.39
CA LEU A 299 -6.46 11.02 -17.57
C LEU A 299 -5.35 10.99 -16.50
N GLY A 300 -4.98 9.79 -16.03
CA GLY A 300 -4.27 9.64 -14.75
C GLY A 300 -5.26 9.34 -13.64
N GLU A 301 -4.80 8.70 -12.57
CA GLU A 301 -5.65 8.35 -11.44
C GLU A 301 -6.08 9.59 -10.65
N ASP A 302 -5.11 10.43 -10.29
CA ASP A 302 -5.33 11.69 -9.58
C ASP A 302 -6.35 12.58 -10.31
N PHE A 303 -6.23 12.72 -11.64
CA PHE A 303 -7.20 13.49 -12.43
C PHE A 303 -8.58 12.82 -12.54
N LEU A 304 -8.64 11.49 -12.67
CA LEU A 304 -9.92 10.77 -12.75
C LEU A 304 -10.74 10.96 -11.47
N PHE A 305 -10.06 11.04 -10.32
CA PHE A 305 -10.70 11.21 -9.03
C PHE A 305 -10.92 12.67 -8.67
N ALA A 306 -9.96 13.57 -8.90
CA ALA A 306 -10.09 15.00 -8.64
C ALA A 306 -11.19 15.69 -9.48
N GLU A 307 -11.54 15.16 -10.66
CA GLU A 307 -12.69 15.65 -11.43
C GLU A 307 -14.06 15.21 -10.86
N ARG A 308 -14.08 14.35 -9.83
CA ARG A 308 -15.30 13.87 -9.18
C ARG A 308 -15.48 14.56 -7.85
N ASP A 309 -16.69 15.08 -7.65
CA ASP A 309 -17.16 15.51 -6.34
C ASP A 309 -18.41 14.68 -6.00
N PRO A 310 -18.35 13.81 -4.98
CA PRO A 310 -17.18 13.52 -4.14
C PRO A 310 -16.13 12.66 -4.86
N GLU A 311 -14.88 12.74 -4.40
CA GLU A 311 -13.86 11.78 -4.79
C GLU A 311 -14.24 10.37 -4.30
N PRO A 312 -14.03 9.32 -5.11
CA PRO A 312 -14.37 7.97 -4.71
C PRO A 312 -13.40 7.46 -3.63
N VAL A 313 -13.95 6.83 -2.60
CA VAL A 313 -13.19 6.25 -1.49
C VAL A 313 -12.61 4.90 -1.89
N ARG A 314 -11.33 4.69 -1.56
CA ARG A 314 -10.65 3.41 -1.78
C ARG A 314 -10.98 2.43 -0.65
N LEU A 315 -11.41 1.23 -1.02
CA LEU A 315 -11.64 0.11 -0.11
C LEU A 315 -10.77 -1.09 -0.51
N ALA A 316 -9.95 -1.57 0.41
CA ALA A 316 -9.27 -2.86 0.27
C ALA A 316 -10.13 -3.98 0.88
N VAL A 317 -10.27 -5.08 0.14
CA VAL A 317 -11.11 -6.23 0.52
C VAL A 317 -10.34 -7.52 0.36
N ASN A 318 -10.26 -8.34 1.43
CA ASN A 318 -9.72 -9.70 1.37
C ASN A 318 -10.84 -10.72 1.51
N MET A 319 -11.20 -11.41 0.43
CA MET A 319 -12.16 -12.52 0.47
C MET A 319 -11.41 -13.85 0.65
N ARG A 320 -11.58 -14.49 1.80
CA ARG A 320 -10.99 -15.80 2.09
C ARG A 320 -11.93 -16.90 1.71
N LEU A 321 -11.49 -17.77 0.80
CA LEU A 321 -12.31 -18.86 0.30
C LEU A 321 -12.24 -20.07 1.22
N LYS A 322 -13.32 -20.87 1.24
CA LYS A 322 -13.38 -22.17 1.93
C LYS A 322 -12.28 -23.15 1.49
N SER A 323 -11.66 -22.94 0.33
CA SER A 323 -10.52 -23.71 -0.16
C SER A 323 -9.18 -23.32 0.48
N GLY A 324 -9.13 -22.29 1.31
CA GLY A 324 -7.89 -21.71 1.85
C GLY A 324 -7.17 -20.73 0.90
N LYS A 325 -7.79 -20.36 -0.22
CA LYS A 325 -7.23 -19.33 -1.13
C LYS A 325 -7.76 -17.96 -0.72
N GLU A 326 -6.95 -16.93 -0.90
CA GLU A 326 -7.35 -15.54 -0.69
C GLU A 326 -7.55 -14.81 -2.03
N VAL A 327 -8.53 -13.91 -2.07
CA VAL A 327 -8.76 -13.00 -3.20
C VAL A 327 -8.77 -11.58 -2.64
N LYS A 328 -7.63 -10.90 -2.75
CA LYS A 328 -7.48 -9.49 -2.37
C LYS A 328 -7.83 -8.59 -3.55
N ARG A 329 -8.58 -7.52 -3.29
CA ARG A 329 -9.00 -6.52 -4.27
C ARG A 329 -8.99 -5.13 -3.65
N THR A 330 -8.76 -4.14 -4.49
CA THR A 330 -9.02 -2.73 -4.18
C THR A 330 -10.27 -2.32 -4.95
N PHE A 331 -11.17 -1.56 -4.34
CA PHE A 331 -12.35 -1.00 -4.99
C PHE A 331 -12.38 0.51 -4.75
N TYR A 332 -12.93 1.24 -5.70
CA TYR A 332 -13.18 2.67 -5.56
C TYR A 332 -14.68 2.87 -5.58
N LEU A 333 -15.24 3.46 -4.53
CA LEU A 333 -16.67 3.54 -4.29
C LEU A 333 -17.08 4.98 -3.99
N ASP A 334 -18.25 5.35 -4.50
CA ASP A 334 -18.87 6.62 -4.17
C ASP A 334 -19.71 6.46 -2.90
N MET A 335 -19.29 7.14 -1.81
CA MET A 335 -19.99 7.07 -0.52
C MET A 335 -21.30 7.88 -0.51
N GLU A 336 -21.63 8.63 -1.56
CA GLU A 336 -22.95 9.24 -1.75
C GLU A 336 -23.97 8.29 -2.40
N ASP A 337 -23.53 7.16 -3.00
CA ASP A 337 -24.44 6.10 -3.44
C ASP A 337 -25.10 5.47 -2.20
N ALA A 338 -26.43 5.56 -2.11
CA ALA A 338 -27.18 5.10 -0.95
C ALA A 338 -27.01 3.60 -0.66
N GLU A 339 -26.83 2.76 -1.68
CA GLU A 339 -26.61 1.33 -1.51
C GLU A 339 -25.20 1.04 -0.97
N VAL A 340 -24.20 1.79 -1.45
CA VAL A 340 -22.82 1.74 -0.93
C VAL A 340 -22.78 2.20 0.52
N TYR A 341 -23.36 3.37 0.81
CA TYR A 341 -23.36 3.96 2.16
C TYR A 341 -24.02 3.02 3.17
N GLU A 342 -25.21 2.49 2.85
CA GLU A 342 -25.94 1.60 3.76
C GLU A 342 -25.24 0.25 3.94
N ALA A 343 -24.60 -0.30 2.90
CA ALA A 343 -23.80 -1.52 3.04
C ALA A 343 -22.56 -1.28 3.91
N PHE A 344 -21.84 -0.17 3.68
CA PHE A 344 -20.67 0.17 4.48
C PHE A 344 -21.04 0.50 5.93
N LYS A 345 -22.16 1.19 6.17
CA LYS A 345 -22.70 1.46 7.50
C LYS A 345 -22.92 0.20 8.31
N ARG A 346 -23.54 -0.83 7.72
CA ARG A 346 -23.74 -2.14 8.38
C ARG A 346 -22.43 -2.84 8.69
N ILE A 347 -21.42 -2.72 7.81
CA ILE A 347 -20.06 -3.24 8.07
C ILE A 347 -19.41 -2.48 9.23
N TYR A 348 -19.43 -1.15 9.18
CA TYR A 348 -18.85 -0.27 10.19
C TYR A 348 -19.43 -0.54 11.58
N ASP A 349 -20.73 -0.81 11.70
CA ASP A 349 -21.39 -1.08 12.98
C ASP A 349 -21.05 -2.45 13.60
N THR A 350 -20.29 -3.31 12.91
CA THR A 350 -19.87 -4.62 13.46
C THR A 350 -18.70 -4.50 14.43
N ASP A 351 -18.66 -5.39 15.42
CA ASP A 351 -17.52 -5.52 16.33
C ASP A 351 -16.25 -5.93 15.56
N GLU A 352 -16.38 -6.79 14.54
CA GLU A 352 -15.27 -7.21 13.69
C GLU A 352 -14.60 -6.04 12.97
N TYR A 353 -15.38 -5.03 12.54
CA TYR A 353 -14.87 -3.81 11.95
C TYR A 353 -14.24 -2.90 13.01
N LYS A 354 -15.00 -2.53 14.05
CA LYS A 354 -14.56 -1.54 15.06
C LYS A 354 -13.35 -1.98 15.88
N ASN A 355 -13.25 -3.25 16.25
CA ASN A 355 -12.07 -3.78 16.97
C ASN A 355 -10.78 -3.71 16.12
N MET A 356 -10.95 -3.64 14.79
CA MET A 356 -9.86 -3.53 13.85
C MET A 356 -9.62 -2.08 13.43
N GLU A 357 -10.61 -1.21 13.42
CA GLU A 357 -10.45 0.20 13.05
C GLU A 357 -9.88 1.06 14.19
N TYR A 358 -10.28 0.78 15.43
CA TYR A 358 -9.95 1.59 16.59
C TYR A 358 -8.94 0.91 17.49
N PHE A 359 -7.76 1.51 17.66
CA PHE A 359 -6.73 0.99 18.56
C PHE A 359 -7.22 0.75 19.99
N LEU A 360 -8.04 1.67 20.50
CA LEU A 360 -8.66 1.55 21.82
C LEU A 360 -9.37 0.21 22.07
N LEU A 361 -9.90 -0.39 20.99
CA LEU A 361 -10.69 -1.61 21.03
C LEU A 361 -9.87 -2.87 20.68
N SER A 362 -8.58 -2.73 20.41
CA SER A 362 -7.74 -3.85 19.95
C SER A 362 -7.14 -4.64 21.12
N ASP A 363 -6.83 -5.92 20.87
CA ASP A 363 -6.18 -6.81 21.84
C ASP A 363 -4.82 -6.25 22.30
N GLU A 364 -4.11 -5.54 21.41
CA GLU A 364 -2.84 -4.89 21.73
C GLU A 364 -3.02 -3.80 22.79
N MET A 365 -4.08 -2.99 22.68
CA MET A 365 -4.41 -1.99 23.69
C MET A 365 -4.78 -2.65 25.04
N GLU A 366 -5.59 -3.71 25.02
CA GLU A 366 -5.97 -4.44 26.23
C GLU A 366 -4.74 -4.92 27.01
N SER A 367 -3.69 -5.37 26.31
CA SER A 367 -2.44 -5.83 26.92
C SER A 367 -1.60 -4.74 27.60
N MET A 368 -1.84 -3.46 27.29
CA MET A 368 -1.07 -2.33 27.83
C MET A 368 -1.80 -1.50 28.88
N GLU A 369 -3.10 -1.70 29.07
CA GLU A 369 -3.92 -0.91 30.00
C GLU A 369 -3.35 -0.84 31.41
N GLU A 370 -2.87 -1.96 31.94
CA GLU A 370 -2.30 -2.00 33.29
C GLU A 370 -0.99 -1.21 33.44
N ARG A 371 -0.32 -0.88 32.32
CA ARG A 371 0.93 -0.13 32.28
C ARG A 371 0.73 1.37 32.08
N ILE A 372 -0.51 1.82 31.81
CA ILE A 372 -0.84 3.24 31.65
C ILE A 372 -0.63 3.97 32.98
N GLN A 373 0.18 5.03 32.95
CA GLN A 373 0.50 5.86 34.11
C GLN A 373 -0.41 7.07 34.23
N TYR A 374 -0.70 7.72 33.11
CA TYR A 374 -1.61 8.85 33.02
C TYR A 374 -2.11 9.02 31.58
N ILE A 375 -3.12 9.86 31.43
CA ILE A 375 -3.74 10.21 30.15
C ILE A 375 -3.56 11.71 29.91
N SER A 376 -3.27 12.09 28.67
CA SER A 376 -3.31 13.47 28.20
C SER A 376 -4.38 13.66 27.13
N TYR A 377 -4.89 14.89 27.05
CA TYR A 377 -5.90 15.31 26.10
C TYR A 377 -5.40 16.50 25.29
N GLY A 378 -5.49 16.39 23.97
CA GLY A 378 -5.08 17.45 23.03
C GLY A 378 -6.25 17.90 22.15
N THR A 379 -6.49 19.21 22.05
CA THR A 379 -7.57 19.80 21.23
C THR A 379 -7.10 20.40 19.90
N GLY A 380 -5.78 20.43 19.66
CA GLY A 380 -5.19 21.13 18.52
C GLY A 380 -4.87 22.61 18.75
N ASP A 381 -5.56 23.30 19.67
CA ASP A 381 -5.31 24.73 19.98
C ASP A 381 -4.51 24.98 21.25
N TYR A 382 -4.58 24.05 22.19
CA TYR A 382 -3.96 24.15 23.51
C TYR A 382 -2.79 23.19 23.61
N ALA A 383 -1.86 23.50 24.53
CA ALA A 383 -0.89 22.51 24.97
C ALA A 383 -1.63 21.31 25.59
N ASP A 384 -1.14 20.10 25.33
CA ASP A 384 -1.79 18.89 25.82
C ASP A 384 -1.94 18.94 27.35
N SER A 385 -3.18 18.74 27.81
CA SER A 385 -3.52 18.80 29.22
C SER A 385 -3.42 17.40 29.82
N THR A 386 -2.65 17.26 30.90
CA THR A 386 -2.47 15.98 31.57
C THR A 386 -3.52 15.80 32.67
N ALA A 387 -4.26 14.69 32.61
CA ALA A 387 -5.17 14.29 33.67
C ALA A 387 -4.41 13.53 34.76
N HIS A 388 -4.31 14.10 35.97
CA HIS A 388 -3.84 13.35 37.13
C HIS A 388 -5.01 12.56 37.73
N MET A 389 -5.21 11.36 37.20
CA MET A 389 -6.23 10.40 37.63
C MET A 389 -5.61 9.29 38.49
N SER A 390 -6.37 8.74 39.44
CA SER A 390 -6.02 7.47 40.09
C SER A 390 -6.15 6.29 39.10
N ARG A 391 -5.57 5.13 39.43
CA ARG A 391 -5.64 3.94 38.56
C ARG A 391 -7.08 3.51 38.30
N GLU A 392 -7.93 3.57 39.33
CA GLU A 392 -9.36 3.26 39.22
C GLU A 392 -10.10 4.26 38.31
N GLU A 393 -9.73 5.54 38.38
CA GLU A 393 -10.29 6.58 37.51
C GLU A 393 -9.82 6.45 36.06
N ILE A 394 -8.55 6.06 35.83
CA ILE A 394 -8.04 5.74 34.49
C ILE A 394 -8.83 4.57 33.90
N GLN A 395 -9.07 3.50 34.66
CA GLN A 395 -9.86 2.37 34.17
C GLN A 395 -11.29 2.80 33.83
N GLN A 396 -11.95 3.57 34.72
CA GLN A 396 -13.28 4.11 34.45
C GLN A 396 -13.32 4.97 33.19
N PHE A 397 -12.28 5.79 32.97
CA PHE A 397 -12.15 6.63 31.78
C PHE A 397 -12.04 5.78 30.51
N LEU A 398 -11.15 4.78 30.51
CA LEU A 398 -10.95 3.89 29.36
C LEU A 398 -12.21 3.08 29.05
N ASP A 399 -12.88 2.54 30.07
CA ASP A 399 -14.14 1.80 29.88
C ASP A 399 -15.23 2.69 29.28
N THR A 400 -15.31 3.94 29.73
CA THR A 400 -16.26 4.94 29.21
C THR A 400 -15.95 5.30 27.76
N LEU A 401 -14.68 5.57 27.44
CA LEU A 401 -14.25 5.89 26.08
C LEU A 401 -14.47 4.71 25.13
N LYS A 402 -14.24 3.47 25.58
CA LYS A 402 -14.53 2.25 24.82
C LYS A 402 -16.03 2.09 24.57
N GLU A 403 -16.87 2.35 25.57
CA GLU A 403 -18.32 2.31 25.44
C GLU A 403 -18.79 3.30 24.37
N GLU A 404 -18.35 4.55 24.45
CA GLU A 404 -18.76 5.60 23.51
C GLU A 404 -18.16 5.40 22.11
N THR A 405 -16.92 4.89 22.01
CA THR A 405 -16.30 4.49 20.73
C THR A 405 -17.06 3.35 20.05
N ARG A 406 -17.50 2.34 20.81
CA ARG A 406 -18.35 1.26 20.26
C ARG A 406 -19.71 1.78 19.79
N ALA A 407 -20.25 2.80 20.45
CA ALA A 407 -21.52 3.41 20.12
C ALA A 407 -21.46 4.40 18.92
N LEU A 408 -20.26 4.79 18.45
CA LEU A 408 -20.12 5.59 17.24
C LEU A 408 -20.81 4.93 16.06
N THR A 409 -21.49 5.72 15.24
CA THR A 409 -22.13 5.26 14.00
C THR A 409 -21.54 5.99 12.80
N LEU A 410 -21.69 5.43 11.61
CA LEU A 410 -21.22 6.09 10.39
C LEU A 410 -21.91 7.45 10.17
N ASP A 411 -23.18 7.59 10.58
CA ASP A 411 -23.90 8.87 10.55
C ASP A 411 -23.25 9.89 11.49
N THR A 412 -22.83 9.45 12.69
CA THR A 412 -22.09 10.30 13.63
C THR A 412 -20.77 10.76 13.02
N LEU A 413 -20.03 9.89 12.33
CA LEU A 413 -18.77 10.29 11.68
C LEU A 413 -18.97 11.27 10.52
N LYS A 414 -20.12 11.21 9.85
CA LYS A 414 -20.51 12.16 8.81
C LYS A 414 -20.84 13.53 9.41
N ASP A 415 -21.55 13.56 10.54
CA ASP A 415 -22.08 14.78 11.15
C ASP A 415 -21.18 15.41 12.22
N GLU A 416 -20.24 14.65 12.79
CA GLU A 416 -19.34 15.11 13.85
C GLU A 416 -17.88 14.91 13.48
N VAL A 417 -17.05 15.88 13.84
CA VAL A 417 -15.58 15.78 13.77
C VAL A 417 -15.03 15.71 15.20
N PRO A 418 -13.93 14.97 15.46
CA PRO A 418 -13.30 14.99 16.77
C PRO A 418 -13.01 16.41 17.28
N ILE A 419 -13.22 16.59 18.58
CA ILE A 419 -12.87 17.82 19.31
C ILE A 419 -11.60 17.66 20.13
N GLY A 420 -11.07 16.43 20.21
CA GLY A 420 -9.79 16.17 20.82
C GLY A 420 -9.29 14.75 20.61
N LEU A 421 -8.05 14.55 21.00
CA LEU A 421 -7.32 13.29 20.97
C LEU A 421 -6.91 12.91 22.39
N ILE A 422 -7.02 11.62 22.69
CA ILE A 422 -6.54 11.02 23.92
C ILE A 422 -5.20 10.32 23.64
N GLU A 423 -4.22 10.65 24.47
CA GLU A 423 -2.93 9.99 24.51
C GLU A 423 -2.73 9.31 25.86
N ALA A 424 -2.25 8.07 25.84
CA ALA A 424 -1.87 7.32 27.03
C ALA A 424 -0.36 7.28 27.19
N ASN A 425 0.12 7.60 28.39
CA ASN A 425 1.52 7.42 28.74
C ASN A 425 1.73 6.03 29.35
N VAL A 426 2.46 5.16 28.64
CA VAL A 426 2.64 3.75 28.98
C VAL A 426 4.04 3.53 29.54
N MET A 427 4.14 2.84 30.68
CA MET A 427 5.43 2.48 31.28
C MET A 427 6.04 1.26 30.58
N ASP A 428 7.31 1.38 30.17
CA ASP A 428 8.10 0.28 29.61
C ASP A 428 8.49 -0.72 30.71
N ASP A 429 8.21 -2.00 30.48
CA ASP A 429 8.50 -3.11 31.38
C ASP A 429 9.78 -3.88 30.99
N MET A 430 10.55 -3.38 30.02
CA MET A 430 11.78 -4.03 29.56
C MET A 430 12.90 -4.03 30.63
N PRO A 431 13.58 -5.16 30.88
CA PRO A 431 14.71 -5.20 31.80
C PRO A 431 15.87 -4.29 31.36
N GLY A 432 16.04 -3.15 32.03
CA GLY A 432 17.14 -2.21 31.80
C GLY A 432 16.77 -0.92 31.05
N PHE A 433 15.52 -0.80 30.59
CA PHE A 433 14.93 0.44 30.09
C PHE A 433 13.72 0.78 30.97
N ARG A 434 13.65 2.00 31.50
CA ARG A 434 12.52 2.48 32.32
C ARG A 434 12.12 3.88 31.86
N ASP A 435 11.75 3.99 30.59
CA ASP A 435 11.23 5.23 30.03
C ASP A 435 9.77 5.02 29.63
N ALA A 436 8.91 5.97 29.97
CA ALA A 436 7.54 5.96 29.54
C ALA A 436 7.41 6.58 28.15
N TYR A 437 6.43 6.13 27.36
CA TYR A 437 6.17 6.65 26.02
C TYR A 437 4.69 7.00 25.83
N SER A 438 4.42 7.98 24.97
CA SER A 438 3.05 8.39 24.63
C SER A 438 2.52 7.56 23.47
N VAL A 439 1.23 7.23 23.54
CA VAL A 439 0.50 6.47 22.54
C VAL A 439 -0.83 7.16 22.30
N GLU A 440 -1.14 7.51 21.06
CA GLU A 440 -2.47 7.96 20.70
C GLU A 440 -3.44 6.78 20.82
N ILE A 441 -4.47 6.89 21.66
CA ILE A 441 -5.40 5.77 21.93
C ILE A 441 -6.81 6.00 21.39
N GLY A 442 -7.21 7.24 21.09
CA GLY A 442 -8.50 7.48 20.43
C GLY A 442 -8.94 8.93 20.43
N TYR A 443 -9.97 9.21 19.63
CA TYR A 443 -10.56 10.55 19.49
C TYR A 443 -11.77 10.73 20.40
N VAL A 444 -12.03 11.98 20.81
CA VAL A 444 -13.23 12.39 21.55
C VAL A 444 -14.13 13.17 20.60
N TYR A 445 -15.38 12.70 20.44
CA TYR A 445 -16.39 13.36 19.63
C TYR A 445 -17.32 14.24 20.49
N PRO A 446 -17.98 15.27 19.93
CA PRO A 446 -18.98 16.07 20.63
C PRO A 446 -20.06 15.24 21.34
N SER A 447 -20.45 14.11 20.75
CA SER A 447 -21.41 13.15 21.31
C SER A 447 -20.91 12.33 22.52
N PHE A 448 -19.61 12.36 22.84
CA PHE A 448 -19.01 11.59 23.94
C PHE A 448 -19.26 12.26 25.30
N ALA A 449 -20.53 12.42 25.65
CA ALA A 449 -20.97 13.18 26.80
C ALA A 449 -20.40 12.66 28.12
N LYS A 450 -20.22 11.34 28.27
CA LYS A 450 -19.67 10.75 29.50
C LYS A 450 -18.16 10.99 29.58
N THR A 451 -17.43 10.78 28.48
CA THR A 451 -15.98 11.06 28.43
C THR A 451 -15.70 12.53 28.71
N ILE A 452 -16.45 13.44 28.09
CA ILE A 452 -16.31 14.89 28.28
C ILE A 452 -16.55 15.28 29.74
N ALA A 453 -17.59 14.74 30.38
CA ALA A 453 -17.87 15.00 31.79
C ALA A 453 -16.75 14.49 32.72
N LEU A 454 -16.09 13.38 32.38
CA LEU A 454 -14.92 12.89 33.12
C LEU A 454 -13.71 13.81 32.93
N LEU A 455 -13.45 14.30 31.73
CA LEU A 455 -12.37 15.27 31.48
C LEU A 455 -12.60 16.57 32.28
N GLU A 456 -13.81 17.14 32.22
CA GLU A 456 -14.17 18.36 32.94
C GLU A 456 -14.08 18.21 34.46
N LYS A 457 -14.40 17.02 35.01
CA LYS A 457 -14.23 16.72 36.44
C LYS A 457 -12.77 16.83 36.90
N HIS A 458 -11.81 16.61 36.00
CA HIS A 458 -10.37 16.71 36.26
C HIS A 458 -9.76 18.02 35.74
N ASP A 459 -10.58 19.08 35.61
CA ASP A 459 -10.17 20.42 35.19
C ASP A 459 -9.51 20.46 33.78
N ILE A 460 -9.90 19.53 32.89
CA ILE A 460 -9.47 19.52 31.49
C ILE A 460 -10.50 20.22 30.62
N GLU A 461 -10.08 21.30 29.97
CA GLU A 461 -10.90 22.04 29.01
C GLU A 461 -11.00 21.27 27.68
N THR A 462 -12.23 20.91 27.31
CA THR A 462 -12.47 20.08 26.11
C THR A 462 -12.62 20.87 24.82
N GLY A 463 -12.67 22.21 24.89
CA GLY A 463 -12.98 23.08 23.75
C GLY A 463 -14.46 23.09 23.34
N LYS A 464 -15.29 22.13 23.81
CA LYS A 464 -16.72 22.01 23.46
C LYS A 464 -17.55 23.24 23.84
N ASN A 465 -17.20 23.92 24.93
CA ASN A 465 -17.94 25.06 25.45
C ASN A 465 -17.35 26.41 25.01
N ARG A 466 -16.46 26.43 24.00
CA ARG A 466 -15.86 27.67 23.49
C ARG A 466 -16.95 28.61 22.95
N THR A 467 -16.88 29.87 23.34
CA THR A 467 -17.80 30.92 22.89
C THR A 467 -17.07 32.03 22.16
N ALA A 468 -17.81 32.91 21.49
CA ALA A 468 -17.24 34.07 20.84
C ALA A 468 -16.52 35.01 21.84
N ASP A 469 -16.91 35.01 23.12
CA ASP A 469 -16.29 35.86 24.13
C ASP A 469 -14.84 35.45 24.44
N ASP A 470 -14.52 34.16 24.28
CA ASP A 470 -13.19 33.59 24.53
C ASP A 470 -12.17 33.92 23.42
N ILE A 471 -12.66 34.38 22.25
CA ILE A 471 -11.87 34.57 21.03
C ILE A 471 -11.48 36.04 20.86
N SER A 472 -10.18 36.34 20.73
CA SER A 472 -9.69 37.69 20.40
C SER A 472 -10.16 38.12 19.01
N TYR A 473 -9.85 37.31 17.99
CA TYR A 473 -10.26 37.52 16.60
C TYR A 473 -10.07 36.23 15.78
N ILE A 474 -10.71 36.16 14.62
CA ILE A 474 -10.47 35.10 13.63
C ILE A 474 -9.80 35.71 12.42
N LYS A 475 -8.70 35.11 11.96
CA LYS A 475 -8.09 35.42 10.67
C LYS A 475 -8.62 34.42 9.64
N LYS A 476 -9.25 34.93 8.58
CA LYS A 476 -9.73 34.14 7.44
C LYS A 476 -8.78 34.36 6.28
N THR A 477 -8.28 33.29 5.69
CA THR A 477 -7.37 33.31 4.54
C THR A 477 -8.10 32.65 3.37
N THR A 478 -8.36 33.40 2.31
CA THR A 478 -8.94 32.87 1.07
C THR A 478 -7.87 32.82 -0.01
N TRP A 479 -7.66 31.65 -0.60
CA TRP A 479 -6.69 31.43 -1.66
C TRP A 479 -7.29 31.74 -3.04
N SER A 480 -6.47 32.20 -3.99
CA SER A 480 -6.87 32.24 -5.40
C SER A 480 -6.99 30.82 -5.96
N ASP A 481 -7.77 30.63 -7.02
CA ASP A 481 -8.00 29.31 -7.66
C ASP A 481 -6.70 28.57 -8.05
N ASP A 482 -5.60 29.30 -8.27
CA ASP A 482 -4.26 28.78 -8.59
C ASP A 482 -3.34 28.64 -7.36
N TYR A 483 -3.82 28.97 -6.16
CA TYR A 483 -3.08 29.00 -4.89
C TYR A 483 -1.80 29.86 -4.91
N GLU A 484 -1.64 30.77 -5.89
CA GLU A 484 -0.46 31.63 -5.99
C GLU A 484 -0.56 32.90 -5.12
N SER A 485 -1.76 33.23 -4.66
CA SER A 485 -2.02 34.40 -3.82
C SER A 485 -3.11 34.14 -2.79
N SER A 486 -3.08 34.88 -1.67
CA SER A 486 -4.10 34.81 -0.64
C SER A 486 -4.57 36.20 -0.22
N GLN A 487 -5.82 36.28 0.23
CA GLN A 487 -6.38 37.45 0.87
C GLN A 487 -6.73 37.13 2.33
N ASP A 488 -6.17 37.93 3.23
CA ASP A 488 -6.40 37.81 4.66
C ASP A 488 -7.49 38.81 5.11
N GLU A 489 -8.49 38.31 5.81
CA GLU A 489 -9.55 39.08 6.45
C GLU A 489 -9.51 38.85 7.97
N LYS A 490 -9.59 39.94 8.74
CA LYS A 490 -9.62 39.87 10.21
C LYS A 490 -11.04 40.10 10.71
N ILE A 491 -11.63 39.09 11.34
CA ILE A 491 -12.98 39.10 11.90
C ILE A 491 -12.88 39.34 13.41
N GLU A 492 -13.36 40.50 13.87
CA GLU A 492 -13.41 40.88 15.29
C GLU A 492 -14.85 41.00 15.81
N ASP A 493 -15.85 40.98 14.92
CA ASP A 493 -17.25 41.08 15.30
C ASP A 493 -17.71 39.79 16.02
N LYS A 494 -18.17 39.94 17.25
CA LYS A 494 -18.55 38.80 18.11
C LYS A 494 -19.76 38.04 17.59
N ALA A 495 -20.70 38.70 16.91
CA ALA A 495 -21.87 38.03 16.34
C ALA A 495 -21.46 37.20 15.12
N GLU A 496 -20.53 37.70 14.30
CA GLU A 496 -19.95 36.96 13.18
C GLU A 496 -19.13 35.76 13.67
N ILE A 497 -18.26 35.95 14.67
CA ILE A 497 -17.51 34.86 15.31
C ILE A 497 -18.46 33.79 15.86
N ALA A 498 -19.53 34.18 16.57
CA ALA A 498 -20.51 33.24 17.11
C ALA A 498 -21.24 32.43 16.03
N ALA A 499 -21.47 33.03 14.85
CA ALA A 499 -22.09 32.36 13.71
C ALA A 499 -21.13 31.41 12.97
N LEU A 500 -19.83 31.74 12.97
CA LEU A 500 -18.79 30.99 12.29
C LEU A 500 -18.30 29.80 13.11
N LEU A 501 -18.10 29.98 14.41
CA LEU A 501 -17.47 29.00 15.31
C LEU A 501 -18.05 27.57 15.23
N PRO A 502 -19.38 27.34 15.16
CA PRO A 502 -19.95 26.00 15.06
C PRO A 502 -19.61 25.26 13.76
N LYS A 503 -19.13 25.97 12.73
CA LYS A 503 -18.77 25.43 11.42
C LYS A 503 -17.27 25.18 11.29
N LEU A 504 -16.48 25.69 12.22
CA LEU A 504 -15.02 25.57 12.19
C LEU A 504 -14.60 24.24 12.82
N VAL A 505 -13.75 23.53 12.09
CA VAL A 505 -13.18 22.25 12.49
C VAL A 505 -11.67 22.40 12.52
N SER A 506 -11.02 21.93 13.60
CA SER A 506 -9.56 21.98 13.69
C SER A 506 -8.94 21.20 12.53
N THR A 507 -7.93 21.78 11.88
CA THR A 507 -7.19 21.11 10.80
C THR A 507 -6.58 19.78 11.27
N ARG A 508 -6.21 19.68 12.56
CA ARG A 508 -5.74 18.43 13.20
C ARG A 508 -6.74 17.27 13.06
N PHE A 509 -8.04 17.57 13.02
CA PHE A 509 -9.10 16.56 12.99
C PHE A 509 -9.90 16.52 11.67
N SER A 510 -9.67 17.48 10.79
CA SER A 510 -10.38 17.62 9.51
C SER A 510 -10.25 16.39 8.59
N GLY A 511 -9.09 15.73 8.60
CA GLY A 511 -8.81 14.56 7.78
C GLY A 511 -9.14 13.20 8.40
N ILE A 512 -9.74 13.15 9.60
CA ILE A 512 -9.92 11.86 10.30
C ILE A 512 -10.96 10.98 9.60
N ASN A 513 -12.06 11.56 9.13
CA ASN A 513 -13.17 10.79 8.53
C ASN A 513 -13.53 11.28 7.12
N TYR A 514 -12.55 11.63 6.29
CA TYR A 514 -12.79 12.23 4.97
C TYR A 514 -13.60 11.35 4.00
N ALA A 515 -13.73 10.05 4.27
CA ALA A 515 -14.59 9.16 3.48
C ALA A 515 -16.08 9.51 3.59
N VAL A 516 -16.49 10.14 4.70
CA VAL A 516 -17.91 10.42 4.98
C VAL A 516 -18.18 11.84 5.49
N CYS A 517 -17.16 12.55 5.98
CA CYS A 517 -17.27 13.93 6.43
C CYS A 517 -16.54 14.86 5.44
N LYS A 518 -17.28 15.75 4.79
CA LYS A 518 -16.72 16.78 3.92
C LYS A 518 -16.28 18.00 4.72
N VAL A 519 -15.08 18.47 4.42
CA VAL A 519 -14.49 19.71 4.96
C VAL A 519 -13.92 20.49 3.78
N SER A 520 -14.17 21.79 3.74
CA SER A 520 -13.73 22.67 2.67
C SER A 520 -12.27 23.07 2.87
N GLY A 521 -11.43 22.82 1.86
CA GLY A 521 -10.02 23.23 1.84
C GLY A 521 -9.75 24.60 1.21
N GLU A 522 -10.78 25.31 0.71
CA GLU A 522 -10.58 26.57 -0.05
C GLU A 522 -10.29 27.77 0.86
N THR A 523 -10.72 27.71 2.11
CA THR A 523 -10.58 28.81 3.06
C THR A 523 -10.06 28.31 4.40
N ASP A 524 -8.89 28.83 4.79
CA ASP A 524 -8.29 28.56 6.08
C ASP A 524 -8.72 29.60 7.11
N TYR A 525 -8.93 29.15 8.34
CA TYR A 525 -9.28 29.99 9.48
C TYR A 525 -8.24 29.80 10.57
N GLN A 526 -7.80 30.90 11.18
CA GLN A 526 -6.96 30.90 12.37
C GLN A 526 -7.70 31.59 13.49
N ILE A 527 -7.99 30.84 14.55
CA ILE A 527 -8.64 31.38 15.75
C ILE A 527 -7.54 31.83 16.70
N TYR A 528 -7.58 33.10 17.13
CA TYR A 528 -6.71 33.62 18.18
C TYR A 528 -7.54 33.85 19.44
N ASN A 529 -7.21 33.16 20.53
CA ASN A 529 -7.93 33.23 21.80
C ASN A 529 -7.45 34.40 22.67
N ASN A 530 -8.22 34.77 23.69
CA ASN A 530 -7.86 35.85 24.63
C ASN A 530 -6.66 35.50 25.53
N ASP A 531 -6.42 34.21 25.76
CA ASP A 531 -5.30 33.70 26.55
C ASP A 531 -3.97 33.66 25.79
N GLY A 532 -3.98 34.05 24.50
CA GLY A 532 -2.83 34.07 23.62
C GLY A 532 -2.57 32.77 22.85
N SER A 533 -3.38 31.73 23.05
CA SER A 533 -3.35 30.52 22.22
C SER A 533 -3.95 30.77 20.83
N SER A 534 -3.59 29.92 19.87
CA SER A 534 -4.15 29.96 18.53
C SER A 534 -4.16 28.58 17.89
N GLY A 535 -5.11 28.35 16.97
CA GLY A 535 -5.17 27.11 16.20
C GLY A 535 -5.67 27.33 14.77
N ASP A 536 -5.39 26.36 13.92
CA ASP A 536 -5.77 26.33 12.51
C ASP A 536 -7.05 25.52 12.29
N TYR A 537 -7.91 26.01 11.42
CA TYR A 537 -9.28 25.54 11.21
C TYR A 537 -9.68 25.58 9.74
N VAL A 538 -10.63 24.72 9.39
CA VAL A 538 -11.31 24.68 8.10
C VAL A 538 -12.83 24.66 8.31
N LEU A 539 -13.59 24.92 7.24
CA LEU A 539 -15.04 24.83 7.29
C LEU A 539 -15.50 23.39 7.12
N LYS A 540 -16.47 22.97 7.92
CA LYS A 540 -17.30 21.82 7.63
C LYS A 540 -18.37 22.20 6.59
N GLU A 541 -18.54 21.36 5.57
CA GLU A 541 -19.54 21.55 4.50
C GLU A 541 -20.93 21.04 4.87
#